data_AF-A0A519XXE9-F1
#
_entry.id   AF-A0A519XXE9-F1
#
_cell.length_a   1.000
_cell.length_b   1.000
_cell.length_c   1.000
_cell.angle_alpha   90.00
_cell.angle_beta   90.00
_cell.angle_gamma   90.00
#
_symmetry.space_group_name_H-M   'P 1'
#
loop_
_entity.id
_entity.type
_entity.pdbx_description
1 polymer ?
#
loop_
_entity_poly.entity_id
_entity_poly.type
_entity_poly.pdbx_seq_one_letter_code
_entity_poly.pdbx_strand_id
1 'polypeptide(L)'
;SQTNPEGDDGLDKSVLVWFNELRLTEFDERGGWAATARLNLKLADFADVNISGSKSTIGFGSIDSKVSERNRADNTLLDVSSAVELGKFLPQKSGVKIPMYVSYSKQVSTPQYNPKTPDIELKNALDQATKEQKDSILNFAQDYTVRRGINFTNVRKERTNNNKPVRLWDIENFAASYAYTQYNHRDFINQSSIQNTYRGSLQYSYSKEAKSYAPFEKIIKSNMLAILRDFNFSILPSAINFRIDVDRLYSENTLRNNDPNNSIPIFQSGYGTTFNKNFRMSRIYGIAWNLTKSLQLDFNATNYSIIDEPDGRIDGLKRDTVWENLKRLGRTTDYNHNLNVTYAVPINKIPGLNWITVLTKYGTNFNWQTEPLSTLRDPNINLGNTVQNSRNIQVNPTLNLTTLYNKFGFVRDISNDQEGGGAKKFFINLLTSIKNVNVNYVQTKGIFLPGYLPKTSYFGIDNVTGAPGLGFAFGSQRDIREMALNNGWLTTDTLQTQMYVNTLREDFQLTSQLEPIRDLRITLRANRAQTRNFSTNFRYVATASSFENLSAITTGDYSISYIAIGTAFKENNASNMTTLYNRFISNRLIISQRLG
;
A
#
# COMPACT_ATOMS: atom_id res chain seq x y z
N SER A 1 4.13 64.94 13.41
CA SER A 1 3.29 66.09 13.75
C SER A 1 4.11 67.04 14.60
N GLN A 2 4.51 68.17 14.02
CA GLN A 2 4.89 69.34 14.80
C GLN A 2 3.60 69.89 15.40
N THR A 3 3.33 69.58 16.66
CA THR A 3 2.43 70.39 17.47
C THR A 3 3.33 71.22 18.36
N ASN A 4 3.76 72.37 17.85
CA ASN A 4 4.16 73.46 18.71
C ASN A 4 2.93 74.38 18.78
N PRO A 5 2.07 74.22 19.79
CA PRO A 5 0.95 75.13 19.96
C PRO A 5 1.54 76.49 20.33
N GLU A 6 1.14 77.53 19.62
CA GLU A 6 1.50 78.92 19.95
C GLU A 6 1.18 79.18 21.43
N GLY A 7 2.22 79.25 22.27
CA GLY A 7 2.09 79.36 23.73
C GLY A 7 3.01 78.47 24.58
N ASP A 8 3.97 77.74 23.99
CA ASP A 8 4.99 77.01 24.76
C ASP A 8 5.96 77.99 25.47
N ASP A 9 5.97 77.96 26.80
CA ASP A 9 6.75 78.86 27.65
C ASP A 9 8.14 78.30 28.02
N GLY A 10 8.52 77.14 27.48
CA GLY A 10 9.85 76.55 27.62
C GLY A 10 10.19 76.03 29.02
N LEU A 11 9.20 75.88 29.91
CA LEU A 11 9.36 75.30 31.25
C LEU A 11 8.93 73.83 31.27
N ASP A 12 9.59 73.02 32.12
CA ASP A 12 9.22 71.61 32.32
C ASP A 12 7.76 71.49 32.78
N LYS A 13 6.91 70.89 31.93
CA LYS A 13 5.51 70.60 32.27
C LYS A 13 5.39 69.15 32.72
N SER A 14 5.06 68.94 33.99
CA SER A 14 4.62 67.62 34.49
C SER A 14 3.12 67.49 34.32
N VAL A 15 2.68 66.55 33.48
CA VAL A 15 1.26 66.31 33.22
C VAL A 15 0.91 64.85 33.50
N LEU A 16 -0.18 64.65 34.26
CA LEU A 16 -0.77 63.36 34.53
C LEU A 16 -1.93 63.13 33.57
N VAL A 17 -1.69 62.40 32.48
CA VAL A 17 -2.70 62.14 31.45
C VAL A 17 -3.44 60.85 31.79
N TRP A 18 -4.73 60.99 32.09
CA TRP A 18 -5.63 59.85 32.30
C TRP A 18 -6.36 59.55 30.98
N PHE A 19 -6.14 58.37 30.42
CA PHE A 19 -6.97 57.84 29.33
C PHE A 19 -8.08 57.00 29.95
N ASN A 20 -9.33 57.34 29.66
CA ASN A 20 -10.49 56.63 30.20
C ASN A 20 -10.72 55.30 29.46
N GLU A 21 -11.28 55.35 28.25
CA GLU A 21 -11.62 54.17 27.46
C GLU A 21 -11.28 54.42 25.99
N LEU A 22 -10.55 53.48 25.37
CA LEU A 22 -10.38 53.42 23.92
C LEU A 22 -11.34 52.35 23.39
N ARG A 23 -12.51 52.79 22.93
CA ARG A 23 -13.51 51.90 22.32
C ARG A 23 -13.74 52.23 20.86
N LEU A 24 -13.93 51.19 20.07
CA LEU A 24 -14.45 51.32 18.71
C LEU A 24 -15.97 51.48 18.79
N THR A 25 -16.49 52.56 18.22
CA THR A 25 -17.94 52.85 18.15
C THR A 25 -18.42 52.74 16.71
N GLU A 26 -19.73 52.54 16.52
CA GLU A 26 -20.39 52.52 15.19
C GLU A 26 -19.86 51.40 14.27
N PHE A 27 -20.18 50.15 14.62
CA PHE A 27 -19.90 49.03 13.73
C PHE A 27 -20.65 49.17 12.40
N ASP A 28 -20.03 48.70 11.33
CA ASP A 28 -20.64 48.68 10.01
C ASP A 28 -21.88 47.77 9.99
N GLU A 29 -23.07 48.37 9.90
CA GLU A 29 -24.35 47.68 9.84
C GLU A 29 -24.75 47.28 8.41
N ARG A 30 -23.88 47.46 7.40
CA ARG A 30 -24.14 47.07 6.02
C ARG A 30 -24.48 45.57 5.95
N GLY A 31 -25.70 45.28 5.48
CA GLY A 31 -26.13 43.91 5.18
C GLY A 31 -25.52 43.40 3.88
N GLY A 32 -25.33 42.08 3.80
CA GLY A 32 -25.01 41.40 2.55
C GLY A 32 -26.17 40.50 2.10
N TRP A 33 -26.20 40.20 0.81
CA TRP A 33 -27.10 39.21 0.23
C TRP A 33 -26.31 38.07 -0.40
N ALA A 34 -26.97 36.91 -0.52
CA ALA A 34 -26.50 35.81 -1.32
C ALA A 34 -27.63 35.25 -2.19
N ALA A 35 -27.29 34.83 -3.39
CA ALA A 35 -28.18 34.12 -4.29
C ALA A 35 -27.49 32.83 -4.74
N THR A 36 -28.22 31.72 -4.74
CA THR A 36 -27.76 30.45 -5.30
C THR A 36 -28.80 29.92 -6.27
N ALA A 37 -28.35 29.56 -7.47
CA ALA A 37 -29.17 28.92 -8.49
C ALA A 37 -28.56 27.55 -8.79
N ARG A 38 -29.41 26.53 -8.92
CA ARG A 38 -29.01 25.17 -9.32
C ARG A 38 -29.96 24.65 -10.37
N LEU A 39 -29.41 24.09 -11.44
CA LEU A 39 -30.13 23.49 -12.54
C LEU A 39 -29.56 22.09 -12.79
N ASN A 40 -30.40 21.08 -12.70
CA ASN A 40 -30.04 19.70 -13.02
C ASN A 40 -30.88 19.25 -14.22
N LEU A 41 -30.23 18.85 -15.31
CA LEU A 41 -30.87 18.41 -16.55
C LEU A 41 -30.50 16.96 -16.80
N LYS A 42 -31.52 16.09 -16.88
CA LYS A 42 -31.35 14.68 -17.24
C LYS A 42 -31.78 14.45 -18.68
N LEU A 43 -30.84 14.09 -19.55
CA LEU A 43 -31.05 13.81 -20.96
C LEU A 43 -31.18 12.28 -21.16
N ALA A 44 -32.37 11.77 -20.79
CA ALA A 44 -32.71 10.34 -20.83
C ALA A 44 -31.63 9.45 -20.16
N ASP A 45 -31.09 8.49 -20.91
CA ASP A 45 -30.02 7.57 -20.49
C ASP A 45 -28.62 8.03 -20.93
N PHE A 46 -28.50 9.18 -21.59
CA PHE A 46 -27.27 9.60 -22.26
C PHE A 46 -26.43 10.53 -21.39
N ALA A 47 -27.03 11.53 -20.77
CA ALA A 47 -26.27 12.52 -20.01
C ALA A 47 -27.04 13.15 -18.85
N ASP A 48 -26.32 13.49 -17.80
CA ASP A 48 -26.79 14.29 -16.67
C ASP A 48 -25.92 15.56 -16.58
N VAL A 49 -26.52 16.73 -16.72
CA VAL A 49 -25.85 18.04 -16.68
C VAL A 49 -26.27 18.78 -15.42
N ASN A 50 -25.31 19.14 -14.59
CA ASN A 50 -25.53 19.92 -13.38
C ASN A 50 -24.83 21.28 -13.50
N ILE A 51 -25.58 22.36 -13.32
CA ILE A 51 -25.09 23.73 -13.32
C ILE A 51 -25.47 24.34 -11.97
N SER A 52 -24.49 24.85 -11.24
CA SER A 52 -24.73 25.63 -10.02
C SER A 52 -23.98 26.95 -10.08
N GLY A 53 -24.67 28.03 -9.78
CA GLY A 53 -24.10 29.35 -9.62
C GLY A 53 -24.43 29.88 -8.23
N SER A 54 -23.47 30.53 -7.58
CA SER A 54 -23.75 31.29 -6.37
C SER A 54 -23.01 32.62 -6.39
N LYS A 55 -23.63 33.62 -5.78
CA LYS A 55 -23.04 34.92 -5.54
C LYS A 55 -23.35 35.34 -4.11
N SER A 56 -22.35 35.80 -3.38
CA SER A 56 -22.52 36.40 -2.06
C SER A 56 -21.73 37.69 -1.97
N THR A 57 -22.29 38.69 -1.31
CA THR A 57 -21.68 40.01 -1.15
C THR A 57 -21.03 40.16 0.22
N ILE A 58 -20.26 41.23 0.35
CA ILE A 58 -19.65 41.66 1.62
C ILE A 58 -20.76 41.89 2.66
N GLY A 59 -20.55 41.43 3.89
CA GLY A 59 -21.50 41.51 5.00
C GLY A 59 -22.47 40.32 5.08
N PHE A 60 -22.50 39.41 4.10
CA PHE A 60 -23.35 38.21 4.16
C PHE A 60 -22.76 37.18 5.15
N GLY A 61 -23.61 36.58 5.98
CA GLY A 61 -23.25 35.58 6.98
C GLY A 61 -24.49 34.92 7.57
N SER A 62 -24.30 33.88 8.39
CA SER A 62 -25.38 33.26 9.14
C SER A 62 -25.84 34.16 10.31
N ILE A 63 -27.02 33.92 10.87
CA ILE A 63 -27.62 34.78 11.92
C ILE A 63 -26.77 34.81 13.19
N ASP A 64 -26.07 33.73 13.48
CA ASP A 64 -25.15 33.55 14.62
C ASP A 64 -23.75 34.15 14.37
N SER A 65 -23.45 34.60 13.16
CA SER A 65 -22.12 35.14 12.82
C SER A 65 -21.86 36.51 13.47
N LYS A 66 -20.70 36.63 14.14
CA LYS A 66 -20.23 37.93 14.66
C LYS A 66 -19.87 38.87 13.50
N VAL A 67 -19.87 40.18 13.75
CA VAL A 67 -19.53 41.19 12.73
C VAL A 67 -18.16 40.92 12.08
N SER A 68 -17.17 40.43 12.85
CA SER A 68 -15.84 40.06 12.34
C SER A 68 -15.80 38.77 11.51
N GLU A 69 -16.81 37.91 11.63
CA GLU A 69 -16.90 36.60 10.96
C GLU A 69 -17.74 36.67 9.68
N ARG A 70 -18.46 37.78 9.46
CA ARG A 70 -19.21 38.02 8.22
C ARG A 70 -18.28 38.15 7.03
N ASN A 71 -18.79 37.80 5.85
CA ASN A 71 -18.01 37.76 4.62
C ASN A 71 -17.41 39.15 4.28
N ARG A 72 -16.08 39.22 4.08
CA ARG A 72 -15.37 40.45 3.71
C ARG A 72 -14.97 40.49 2.22
N ALA A 73 -15.61 39.66 1.39
CA ALA A 73 -15.37 39.61 -0.04
C ALA A 73 -16.67 39.41 -0.84
N ASP A 74 -16.73 39.92 -2.07
CA ASP A 74 -17.74 39.52 -3.05
C ASP A 74 -17.29 38.21 -3.70
N ASN A 75 -18.02 37.14 -3.43
CA ASN A 75 -17.74 35.81 -3.94
C ASN A 75 -18.70 35.48 -5.08
N THR A 76 -18.16 35.05 -6.21
CA THR A 76 -18.92 34.53 -7.35
C THR A 76 -18.39 33.16 -7.72
N LEU A 77 -19.25 32.15 -7.67
CA LEU A 77 -18.94 30.76 -8.01
C LEU A 77 -19.85 30.28 -9.14
N LEU A 78 -19.25 29.59 -10.11
CA LEU A 78 -19.95 28.91 -11.19
C LEU A 78 -19.35 27.53 -11.36
N ASP A 79 -20.15 26.49 -11.14
CA ASP A 79 -19.80 25.11 -11.36
C ASP A 79 -20.71 24.51 -12.43
N VAL A 80 -20.09 23.87 -13.41
CA VAL A 80 -20.74 23.14 -14.48
C VAL A 80 -20.12 21.75 -14.51
N SER A 81 -20.94 20.71 -14.42
CA SER A 81 -20.50 19.33 -14.57
C SER A 81 -21.46 18.55 -15.44
N SER A 82 -20.94 17.57 -16.17
CA SER A 82 -21.74 16.70 -17.00
C SER A 82 -21.18 15.28 -16.97
N ALA A 83 -22.04 14.31 -16.66
CA ALA A 83 -21.77 12.89 -16.79
C ALA A 83 -22.44 12.40 -18.07
N VAL A 84 -21.68 11.81 -18.98
CA VAL A 84 -22.12 11.44 -20.32
C VAL A 84 -21.71 9.99 -20.61
N GLU A 85 -22.65 9.15 -21.05
CA GLU A 85 -22.38 7.80 -21.53
C GLU A 85 -22.29 7.80 -23.06
N LEU A 86 -21.09 8.04 -23.60
CA LEU A 86 -20.86 8.10 -25.05
C LEU A 86 -21.10 6.74 -25.73
N GLY A 87 -21.11 5.63 -24.97
CA GLY A 87 -21.44 4.31 -25.49
C GLY A 87 -22.87 4.20 -26.03
N LYS A 88 -23.80 5.07 -25.59
CA LYS A 88 -25.19 5.10 -26.09
C LYS A 88 -25.31 5.51 -27.57
N PHE A 89 -24.28 6.12 -28.17
CA PHE A 89 -24.24 6.40 -29.60
C PHE A 89 -23.92 5.18 -30.47
N LEU A 90 -23.47 4.08 -29.86
CA LEU A 90 -23.15 2.83 -30.54
C LEU A 90 -24.30 1.83 -30.41
N PRO A 91 -24.47 0.89 -31.36
CA PRO A 91 -25.50 -0.14 -31.25
C PRO A 91 -25.35 -0.96 -29.96
N GLN A 92 -26.46 -1.27 -29.28
CA GLN A 92 -26.44 -2.02 -28.00
C GLN A 92 -25.71 -3.37 -28.09
N LYS A 93 -25.75 -4.02 -29.27
CA LYS A 93 -25.03 -5.28 -29.53
C LYS A 93 -23.50 -5.15 -29.46
N SER A 94 -22.96 -3.94 -29.60
CA SER A 94 -21.52 -3.69 -29.53
C SER A 94 -20.96 -3.88 -28.11
N GLY A 95 -21.79 -3.69 -27.08
CA GLY A 95 -21.38 -3.81 -25.67
C GLY A 95 -20.36 -2.75 -25.21
N VAL A 96 -20.11 -1.71 -26.02
CA VAL A 96 -19.09 -0.70 -25.71
C VAL A 96 -19.62 0.29 -24.68
N LYS A 97 -18.89 0.48 -23.58
CA LYS A 97 -19.16 1.48 -22.55
C LYS A 97 -18.07 2.53 -22.55
N ILE A 98 -18.47 3.80 -22.64
CA ILE A 98 -17.59 4.96 -22.66
C ILE A 98 -18.17 6.02 -21.71
N PRO A 99 -18.03 5.82 -20.38
CA PRO A 99 -18.41 6.83 -19.40
C PRO A 99 -17.41 7.98 -19.42
N MET A 100 -17.92 9.19 -19.66
CA MET A 100 -17.16 10.44 -19.65
C MET A 100 -17.75 11.38 -18.61
N TYR A 101 -16.89 12.01 -17.82
CA TYR A 101 -17.25 13.08 -16.90
C TYR A 101 -16.47 14.33 -17.25
N VAL A 102 -17.14 15.46 -17.41
CA VAL A 102 -16.52 16.76 -17.63
C VAL A 102 -16.95 17.73 -16.54
N SER A 103 -16.03 18.55 -16.06
CA SER A 103 -16.28 19.57 -15.04
C SER A 103 -15.54 20.86 -15.35
N TYR A 104 -16.18 21.97 -15.03
CA TYR A 104 -15.65 23.31 -15.10
C TYR A 104 -16.15 24.10 -13.90
N SER A 105 -15.25 24.66 -13.12
CA SER A 105 -15.54 25.46 -11.94
C SER A 105 -14.74 26.75 -12.01
N LYS A 106 -15.41 27.87 -11.78
CA LYS A 106 -14.81 29.20 -11.74
C LYS A 106 -15.25 29.86 -10.44
N GLN A 107 -14.27 30.26 -9.64
CA GLN A 107 -14.46 31.00 -8.41
C GLN A 107 -13.71 32.32 -8.51
N VAL A 108 -14.38 33.41 -8.17
CA VAL A 108 -13.80 34.74 -8.07
C VAL A 108 -14.20 35.32 -6.72
N SER A 109 -13.22 35.68 -5.91
CA SER A 109 -13.41 36.39 -4.64
C SER A 109 -12.75 37.76 -4.75
N THR A 110 -13.54 38.82 -4.64
CA THR A 110 -13.07 40.19 -4.70
C THR A 110 -13.11 40.77 -3.28
N PRO A 111 -11.95 41.06 -2.65
CA PRO A 111 -11.92 41.51 -1.26
C PRO A 111 -12.52 42.92 -1.12
N GLN A 112 -13.09 43.22 0.05
CA GLN A 112 -13.60 44.55 0.40
C GLN A 112 -12.49 45.60 0.40
N TYR A 113 -11.31 45.25 0.92
CA TYR A 113 -10.16 46.13 1.07
C TYR A 113 -9.07 45.80 0.06
N ASN A 114 -8.34 46.82 -0.37
CA ASN A 114 -7.22 46.64 -1.28
C ASN A 114 -6.10 45.86 -0.55
N PRO A 115 -5.68 44.68 -1.01
CA PRO A 115 -4.67 43.89 -0.29
C PRO A 115 -3.29 44.54 -0.26
N LYS A 116 -3.01 45.52 -1.14
CA LYS A 116 -1.78 46.31 -1.09
C LYS A 116 -1.82 47.42 -0.04
N THR A 117 -3.00 47.95 0.23
CA THR A 117 -3.25 49.04 1.19
C THR A 117 -4.55 48.71 1.94
N PRO A 118 -4.48 47.89 3.00
CA PRO A 118 -5.65 47.28 3.62
C PRO A 118 -6.60 48.29 4.28
N ASP A 119 -6.16 49.53 4.45
CA ASP A 119 -6.96 50.62 5.03
C ASP A 119 -7.93 51.26 4.01
N ILE A 120 -7.77 50.98 2.71
CA ILE A 120 -8.57 51.57 1.63
C ILE A 120 -9.50 50.50 1.04
N GLU A 121 -10.80 50.82 0.93
CA GLU A 121 -11.75 49.97 0.22
C GLU A 121 -11.34 49.83 -1.26
N LEU A 122 -11.33 48.59 -1.76
CA LEU A 122 -10.94 48.29 -3.15
C LEU A 122 -11.81 49.06 -4.15
N LYS A 123 -13.09 49.25 -3.82
CA LYS A 123 -14.03 50.03 -4.63
C LYS A 123 -13.53 51.47 -4.85
N ASN A 124 -13.10 52.15 -3.79
CA ASN A 124 -12.60 53.52 -3.86
C ASN A 124 -11.32 53.60 -4.72
N ALA A 125 -10.43 52.61 -4.57
CA ALA A 125 -9.21 52.52 -5.39
C ALA A 125 -9.52 52.28 -6.87
N LEU A 126 -10.57 51.51 -7.19
CA LEU A 126 -11.02 51.29 -8.56
C LEU A 126 -11.67 52.56 -9.13
N ASP A 127 -12.56 53.23 -8.39
CA ASP A 127 -13.29 54.40 -8.88
C ASP A 127 -12.37 55.56 -9.30
N GLN A 128 -11.19 55.66 -8.68
CA GLN A 128 -10.16 56.69 -8.96
C GLN A 128 -9.17 56.30 -10.08
N ALA A 129 -9.24 55.06 -10.60
CA ALA A 129 -8.26 54.52 -11.55
C ALA A 129 -8.74 54.56 -13.02
N THR A 130 -7.80 54.66 -13.97
CA THR A 130 -8.08 54.47 -15.40
C THR A 130 -8.48 53.02 -15.71
N LYS A 131 -8.98 52.74 -16.92
CA LYS A 131 -9.41 51.37 -17.30
C LYS A 131 -8.26 50.35 -17.20
N GLU A 132 -7.09 50.70 -17.69
CA GLU A 132 -5.89 49.85 -17.66
C GLU A 132 -5.41 49.62 -16.22
N GLN A 133 -5.50 50.67 -15.38
CA GLN A 133 -5.17 50.58 -13.96
C GLN A 133 -6.19 49.74 -13.20
N LYS A 134 -7.49 49.82 -13.51
CA LYS A 134 -8.54 48.97 -12.93
C LYS A 134 -8.28 47.50 -13.22
N ASP A 135 -7.95 47.16 -14.45
CA ASP A 135 -7.66 45.77 -14.84
C ASP A 135 -6.40 45.25 -14.11
N SER A 136 -5.38 46.11 -13.95
CA SER A 136 -4.19 45.79 -13.15
C SER A 136 -4.53 45.57 -11.67
N ILE A 137 -5.32 46.46 -11.06
CA ILE A 137 -5.76 46.38 -9.67
C ILE A 137 -6.56 45.10 -9.43
N LEU A 138 -7.53 44.79 -10.29
CA LEU A 138 -8.33 43.57 -10.20
C LEU A 138 -7.48 42.31 -10.39
N ASN A 139 -6.48 42.34 -11.28
CA ASN A 139 -5.59 41.20 -11.50
C ASN A 139 -4.88 40.76 -10.23
N PHE A 140 -4.46 41.72 -9.39
CA PHE A 140 -3.78 41.41 -8.15
C PHE A 140 -4.68 41.30 -6.93
N ALA A 141 -5.80 42.02 -6.90
CA ALA A 141 -6.67 42.04 -5.74
C ALA A 141 -7.59 40.82 -5.66
N GLN A 142 -8.03 40.29 -6.81
CA GLN A 142 -8.95 39.16 -6.84
C GLN A 142 -8.25 37.84 -6.57
N ASP A 143 -8.81 37.02 -5.68
CA ASP A 143 -8.57 35.58 -5.68
C ASP A 143 -9.43 34.98 -6.80
N TYR A 144 -8.73 34.42 -7.79
CA TYR A 144 -9.33 33.87 -8.99
C TYR A 144 -8.86 32.44 -9.16
N THR A 145 -9.80 31.51 -9.13
CA THR A 145 -9.55 30.09 -9.28
C THR A 145 -10.40 29.50 -10.41
N VAL A 146 -9.76 28.76 -11.31
CA VAL A 146 -10.44 27.97 -12.34
C VAL A 146 -9.99 26.53 -12.23
N ARG A 147 -10.95 25.62 -12.12
CA ARG A 147 -10.74 24.17 -12.17
C ARG A 147 -11.46 23.63 -13.40
N ARG A 148 -10.77 22.84 -14.20
CA ARG A 148 -11.39 22.12 -15.32
C ARG A 148 -10.90 20.69 -15.34
N GLY A 149 -11.76 19.75 -15.69
CA GLY A 149 -11.38 18.37 -15.77
C GLY A 149 -12.23 17.55 -16.72
N ILE A 150 -11.60 16.54 -17.31
CA ILE A 150 -12.25 15.54 -18.16
C ILE A 150 -11.75 14.16 -17.77
N ASN A 151 -12.67 13.23 -17.50
CA ASN A 151 -12.38 11.90 -17.01
C ASN A 151 -13.16 10.86 -17.83
N PHE A 152 -12.46 9.96 -18.49
CA PHE A 152 -12.97 8.72 -19.05
C PHE A 152 -12.68 7.60 -18.06
N THR A 153 -13.73 6.95 -17.56
CA THR A 153 -13.57 5.95 -16.49
C THR A 153 -13.99 4.58 -17.01
N ASN A 154 -13.06 3.62 -16.95
CA ASN A 154 -13.33 2.22 -17.25
C ASN A 154 -14.00 2.01 -18.63
N VAL A 155 -13.46 2.69 -19.65
CA VAL A 155 -13.83 2.53 -21.05
C VAL A 155 -13.48 1.12 -21.48
N ARG A 156 -14.49 0.33 -21.84
CA ARG A 156 -14.33 -1.10 -22.12
C ARG A 156 -15.40 -1.61 -23.05
N LYS A 157 -15.19 -2.82 -23.56
CA LYS A 157 -16.20 -3.58 -24.28
C LYS A 157 -16.70 -4.72 -23.40
N GLU A 158 -17.99 -4.76 -23.10
CA GLU A 158 -18.62 -5.85 -22.38
C GLU A 158 -18.95 -7.01 -23.31
N ARG A 159 -18.85 -8.23 -22.78
CA ARG A 159 -19.22 -9.45 -23.50
C ARG A 159 -20.74 -9.52 -23.61
N THR A 160 -21.26 -9.48 -24.83
CA THR A 160 -22.70 -9.61 -25.12
C THR A 160 -23.14 -11.04 -25.39
N ASN A 161 -22.21 -11.97 -25.64
CA ASN A 161 -22.51 -13.37 -25.92
C ASN A 161 -21.80 -14.29 -24.91
N ASN A 162 -22.58 -14.90 -24.01
CA ASN A 162 -22.09 -15.78 -22.95
C ASN A 162 -21.68 -17.18 -23.44
N ASN A 163 -22.03 -17.57 -24.67
CA ASN A 163 -21.72 -18.90 -25.21
C ASN A 163 -20.32 -18.98 -25.82
N LYS A 164 -19.67 -17.84 -26.09
CA LYS A 164 -18.32 -17.82 -26.66
C LYS A 164 -17.28 -17.96 -25.56
N PRO A 165 -16.31 -18.88 -25.68
CA PRO A 165 -15.27 -19.04 -24.67
C PRO A 165 -14.37 -17.81 -24.61
N VAL A 166 -14.01 -17.39 -23.41
CA VAL A 166 -13.06 -16.30 -23.15
C VAL A 166 -11.68 -16.71 -23.66
N ARG A 167 -11.11 -15.91 -24.58
CA ARG A 167 -9.76 -16.08 -25.13
C ARG A 167 -8.85 -14.96 -24.61
N LEU A 168 -7.54 -15.21 -24.66
CA LEU A 168 -6.54 -14.27 -24.15
C LEU A 168 -6.51 -12.95 -24.95
N TRP A 169 -6.71 -13.02 -26.27
CA TRP A 169 -6.65 -11.88 -27.19
C TRP A 169 -7.99 -11.15 -27.38
N ASP A 170 -9.01 -11.49 -26.59
CA ASP A 170 -10.30 -10.84 -26.66
C ASP A 170 -10.20 -9.38 -26.16
N ILE A 171 -10.73 -8.44 -26.93
CA ILE A 171 -10.72 -7.01 -26.58
C ILE A 171 -11.58 -6.72 -25.33
N GLU A 172 -12.54 -7.59 -25.03
CA GLU A 172 -13.37 -7.49 -23.82
C GLU A 172 -12.57 -7.69 -22.52
N ASN A 173 -11.32 -8.15 -22.60
CA ASN A 173 -10.42 -8.24 -21.45
C ASN A 173 -9.74 -6.88 -21.16
N PHE A 174 -9.82 -5.89 -22.05
CA PHE A 174 -9.17 -4.60 -21.89
C PHE A 174 -10.13 -3.54 -21.35
N ALA A 175 -9.62 -2.70 -20.45
CA ALA A 175 -10.28 -1.50 -19.98
C ALA A 175 -9.27 -0.36 -19.90
N ALA A 176 -9.68 0.84 -20.29
CA ALA A 176 -8.85 2.03 -20.26
C ALA A 176 -9.53 3.13 -19.44
N SER A 177 -8.74 3.90 -18.69
CA SER A 177 -9.20 5.11 -18.02
C SER A 177 -8.21 6.24 -18.30
N TYR A 178 -8.73 7.45 -18.47
CA TYR A 178 -7.92 8.64 -18.68
C TYR A 178 -8.59 9.82 -17.98
N ALA A 179 -7.86 10.53 -17.14
CA ALA A 179 -8.34 11.71 -16.45
C ALA A 179 -7.33 12.83 -16.58
N TYR A 180 -7.83 14.03 -16.86
CA TYR A 180 -7.07 15.26 -16.89
C TYR A 180 -7.77 16.27 -16.02
N THR A 181 -7.05 16.85 -15.06
CA THR A 181 -7.54 17.97 -14.27
C THR A 181 -6.53 19.10 -14.29
N GLN A 182 -7.03 20.31 -14.37
CA GLN A 182 -6.25 21.53 -14.33
C GLN A 182 -6.82 22.47 -13.29
N TYR A 183 -5.92 23.02 -12.49
CA TYR A 183 -6.16 24.06 -11.51
C TYR A 183 -5.30 25.27 -11.88
N ASN A 184 -5.95 26.39 -12.14
CA ASN A 184 -5.29 27.67 -12.37
C ASN A 184 -5.76 28.63 -11.30
N HIS A 185 -4.83 29.25 -10.59
CA HIS A 185 -5.11 30.18 -9.52
C HIS A 185 -4.21 31.41 -9.61
N ARG A 186 -4.75 32.55 -9.20
CA ARG A 186 -4.01 33.78 -8.93
C ARG A 186 -4.69 34.49 -7.78
N ASP A 187 -3.91 35.13 -6.94
CA ASP A 187 -4.34 35.93 -5.80
C ASP A 187 -3.28 37.01 -5.54
N PHE A 188 -3.38 37.76 -4.46
CA PHE A 188 -2.41 38.83 -4.16
C PHE A 188 -0.96 38.33 -4.06
N ILE A 189 -0.74 37.11 -3.57
CA ILE A 189 0.58 36.52 -3.31
C ILE A 189 1.13 35.84 -4.58
N ASN A 190 0.31 35.04 -5.24
CA ASN A 190 0.68 34.23 -6.40
C ASN A 190 0.18 34.90 -7.68
N GLN A 191 1.12 35.32 -8.53
CA GLN A 191 0.79 35.84 -9.86
C GLN A 191 0.15 34.74 -10.73
N SER A 192 0.65 33.51 -10.61
CA SER A 192 0.10 32.35 -11.30
C SER A 192 0.51 31.06 -10.61
N SER A 193 -0.49 30.27 -10.21
CA SER A 193 -0.33 28.89 -9.78
C SER A 193 -1.07 27.99 -10.76
N ILE A 194 -0.34 27.19 -11.53
CA ILE A 194 -0.90 26.23 -12.48
C ILE A 194 -0.55 24.83 -11.99
N GLN A 195 -1.55 23.96 -11.94
CA GLN A 195 -1.38 22.56 -11.60
C GLN A 195 -2.18 21.72 -12.59
N ASN A 196 -1.49 20.85 -13.32
CA ASN A 196 -2.05 19.88 -14.25
C ASN A 196 -1.81 18.48 -13.70
N THR A 197 -2.89 17.70 -13.58
CA THR A 197 -2.81 16.29 -13.20
C THR A 197 -3.31 15.45 -14.37
N TYR A 198 -2.48 14.50 -14.80
CA TYR A 198 -2.82 13.52 -15.81
C TYR A 198 -2.81 12.15 -15.14
N ARG A 199 -3.90 11.39 -15.30
CA ARG A 199 -3.98 10.00 -14.85
C ARG A 199 -4.38 9.14 -16.04
N GLY A 200 -3.56 8.15 -16.37
CA GLY A 200 -3.87 7.12 -17.36
C GLY A 200 -3.87 5.77 -16.68
N SER A 201 -4.77 4.87 -17.08
CA SER A 201 -4.77 3.49 -16.65
C SER A 201 -5.14 2.60 -17.81
N LEU A 202 -4.35 1.55 -18.02
CA LEU A 202 -4.65 0.47 -18.95
C LEU A 202 -4.69 -0.83 -18.18
N GLN A 203 -5.84 -1.48 -18.16
CA GLN A 203 -6.08 -2.74 -17.48
C GLN A 203 -6.35 -3.85 -18.51
N TYR A 204 -5.76 -5.00 -18.28
CA TYR A 204 -6.05 -6.27 -18.93
C TYR A 204 -6.45 -7.28 -17.86
N SER A 205 -7.64 -7.85 -17.99
CA SER A 205 -8.23 -8.79 -17.04
C SER A 205 -8.82 -9.96 -17.79
N TYR A 206 -8.08 -11.06 -17.80
CA TYR A 206 -8.53 -12.35 -18.31
C TYR A 206 -8.92 -13.26 -17.15
N SER A 207 -10.09 -13.89 -17.24
CA SER A 207 -10.54 -14.90 -16.29
C SER A 207 -11.29 -16.00 -17.02
N LYS A 208 -10.96 -17.25 -16.73
CA LYS A 208 -11.56 -18.43 -17.31
C LYS A 208 -11.53 -19.59 -16.32
N GLU A 209 -12.61 -20.35 -16.28
CA GLU A 209 -12.64 -21.61 -15.54
C GLU A 209 -11.55 -22.58 -16.04
N ALA A 210 -10.80 -23.15 -15.10
CA ALA A 210 -9.70 -24.04 -15.39
C ALA A 210 -10.20 -25.33 -16.05
N LYS A 211 -9.90 -25.52 -17.34
CA LYS A 211 -10.13 -26.79 -18.02
C LYS A 211 -9.02 -27.77 -17.65
N SER A 212 -9.36 -28.74 -16.82
CA SER A 212 -8.46 -29.80 -16.40
C SER A 212 -8.47 -30.99 -17.38
N TYR A 213 -7.29 -31.47 -17.75
CA TYR A 213 -7.10 -32.68 -18.55
C TYR A 213 -6.60 -33.81 -17.65
N ALA A 214 -7.29 -34.96 -17.69
CA ALA A 214 -6.93 -36.17 -16.93
C ALA A 214 -6.62 -37.32 -17.90
N PRO A 215 -5.35 -37.50 -18.32
CA PRO A 215 -5.01 -38.41 -19.42
C PRO A 215 -5.20 -39.89 -19.05
N PHE A 216 -5.05 -40.25 -17.77
CA PHE A 216 -5.06 -41.65 -17.32
C PHE A 216 -6.39 -42.11 -16.75
N GLU A 217 -7.37 -41.20 -16.60
CA GLU A 217 -8.66 -41.48 -15.97
C GLU A 217 -9.43 -42.61 -16.67
N LYS A 218 -9.31 -42.70 -18.01
CA LYS A 218 -9.96 -43.73 -18.83
C LYS A 218 -9.14 -45.04 -18.95
N ILE A 219 -7.84 -44.99 -18.69
CA ILE A 219 -6.90 -46.11 -18.91
C ILE A 219 -6.72 -46.93 -17.64
N ILE A 220 -6.51 -46.25 -16.50
CA ILE A 220 -6.22 -46.91 -15.22
C ILE A 220 -7.53 -47.08 -14.45
N LYS A 221 -8.03 -48.31 -14.31
CA LYS A 221 -9.25 -48.59 -13.50
C LYS A 221 -8.95 -49.01 -12.06
N SER A 222 -7.73 -49.45 -11.78
CA SER A 222 -7.34 -49.96 -10.46
C SER A 222 -7.34 -48.85 -9.40
N ASN A 223 -7.94 -49.14 -8.24
CA ASN A 223 -7.91 -48.26 -7.08
C ASN A 223 -6.52 -48.17 -6.43
N MET A 224 -5.61 -49.11 -6.71
CA MET A 224 -4.24 -49.06 -6.18
C MET A 224 -3.41 -47.95 -6.82
N LEU A 225 -3.76 -47.54 -8.03
CA LEU A 225 -3.07 -46.51 -8.80
C LEU A 225 -3.91 -45.22 -8.89
N ALA A 226 -4.76 -44.95 -7.89
CA ALA A 226 -5.66 -43.80 -7.88
C ALA A 226 -4.93 -42.45 -8.02
N ILE A 227 -3.70 -42.35 -7.51
CA ILE A 227 -2.86 -41.15 -7.68
C ILE A 227 -2.49 -40.89 -9.16
N LEU A 228 -2.19 -41.96 -9.92
CA LEU A 228 -1.86 -41.87 -11.34
C LEU A 228 -3.13 -41.73 -12.19
N ARG A 229 -4.19 -42.48 -11.86
CA ARG A 229 -5.50 -42.40 -12.53
C ARG A 229 -6.08 -41.00 -12.48
N ASP A 230 -6.08 -40.39 -11.29
CA ASP A 230 -6.68 -39.08 -11.08
C ASP A 230 -5.68 -37.92 -11.31
N PHE A 231 -4.50 -38.23 -11.85
CA PHE A 231 -3.54 -37.20 -12.23
C PHE A 231 -4.19 -36.30 -13.28
N ASN A 232 -4.09 -35.00 -13.04
CA ASN A 232 -4.74 -34.01 -13.86
C ASN A 232 -3.87 -32.75 -13.92
N PHE A 233 -3.96 -32.03 -15.02
CA PHE A 233 -3.24 -30.78 -15.21
C PHE A 233 -4.07 -29.77 -16.00
N SER A 234 -3.77 -28.49 -15.85
CA SER A 234 -4.31 -27.42 -16.68
C SER A 234 -3.17 -26.66 -17.36
N ILE A 235 -3.34 -26.36 -18.64
CA ILE A 235 -2.29 -25.74 -19.47
C ILE A 235 -2.33 -24.21 -19.37
N LEU A 236 -3.53 -23.63 -19.25
CA LEU A 236 -3.71 -22.18 -19.26
C LEU A 236 -3.96 -21.66 -17.84
N PRO A 237 -3.44 -20.47 -17.50
CA PRO A 237 -3.81 -19.77 -16.27
C PRO A 237 -5.33 -19.59 -16.16
N SER A 238 -5.83 -19.64 -14.94
CA SER A 238 -7.25 -19.41 -14.65
C SER A 238 -7.59 -17.93 -14.65
N ALA A 239 -6.64 -17.07 -14.25
CA ALA A 239 -6.77 -15.62 -14.41
C ALA A 239 -5.41 -14.96 -14.69
N ILE A 240 -5.44 -13.90 -15.49
CA ILE A 240 -4.30 -13.02 -15.74
C ILE A 240 -4.80 -11.59 -15.60
N ASN A 241 -4.19 -10.85 -14.68
CA ASN A 241 -4.44 -9.46 -14.43
C ASN A 241 -3.15 -8.69 -14.72
N PHE A 242 -3.27 -7.65 -15.53
CA PHE A 242 -2.20 -6.72 -15.79
C PHE A 242 -2.76 -5.32 -15.77
N ARG A 243 -2.11 -4.40 -15.06
CA ARG A 243 -2.53 -2.99 -15.02
C ARG A 243 -1.30 -2.10 -15.07
N ILE A 244 -1.35 -1.08 -15.94
CA ILE A 244 -0.40 0.01 -15.96
C ILE A 244 -1.16 1.27 -15.57
N ASP A 245 -0.75 1.90 -14.48
CA ASP A 245 -1.26 3.18 -14.03
C ASP A 245 -0.15 4.23 -14.19
N VAL A 246 -0.50 5.38 -14.76
CA VAL A 246 0.38 6.53 -14.97
C VAL A 246 -0.24 7.73 -14.28
N ASP A 247 0.48 8.35 -13.36
CA ASP A 247 0.05 9.55 -12.63
C ASP A 247 1.12 10.63 -12.80
N ARG A 248 0.79 11.72 -13.50
CA ARG A 248 1.67 12.87 -13.68
C ARG A 248 1.05 14.11 -13.07
N LEU A 249 1.72 14.67 -12.08
CA LEU A 249 1.47 15.99 -11.52
C LEU A 249 2.52 16.94 -12.06
N TYR A 250 2.08 18.00 -12.74
CA TYR A 250 2.92 19.14 -13.12
C TYR A 250 2.35 20.38 -12.45
N SER A 251 3.12 21.00 -11.57
CA SER A 251 2.75 22.24 -10.91
C SER A 251 3.84 23.29 -11.12
N GLU A 252 3.43 24.49 -11.49
CA GLU A 252 4.27 25.68 -11.52
C GLU A 252 3.62 26.77 -10.67
N ASN A 253 4.39 27.37 -9.77
CA ASN A 253 3.92 28.48 -8.94
C ASN A 253 4.85 29.68 -9.07
N THR A 254 4.29 30.79 -9.53
CA THR A 254 4.98 32.06 -9.74
C THR A 254 4.49 33.07 -8.70
N LEU A 255 5.39 33.50 -7.83
CA LEU A 255 5.11 34.53 -6.83
C LEU A 255 4.99 35.90 -7.51
N ARG A 256 4.06 36.73 -7.04
CA ARG A 256 3.93 38.10 -7.54
C ARG A 256 4.95 39.02 -6.87
N ASN A 257 5.57 39.89 -7.67
CA ASN A 257 6.28 41.03 -7.12
C ASN A 257 5.29 42.19 -6.90
N ASN A 258 4.95 42.46 -5.63
CA ASN A 258 4.01 43.53 -5.25
C ASN A 258 4.67 44.89 -5.00
N ASP A 259 6.00 44.94 -5.01
CA ASP A 259 6.78 46.16 -4.75
C ASP A 259 7.83 46.40 -5.86
N PRO A 260 7.69 47.48 -6.66
CA PRO A 260 8.62 47.80 -7.74
C PRO A 260 10.03 48.17 -7.26
N ASN A 261 10.21 48.53 -5.99
CA ASN A 261 11.52 48.83 -5.39
C ASN A 261 12.16 47.61 -4.72
N ASN A 262 11.49 46.47 -4.74
CA ASN A 262 11.95 45.27 -4.07
C ASN A 262 13.09 44.60 -4.85
N SER A 263 14.28 44.62 -4.26
CA SER A 263 15.52 44.07 -4.81
C SER A 263 15.76 42.60 -4.40
N ILE A 264 14.72 41.84 -4.03
CA ILE A 264 14.90 40.41 -3.75
C ILE A 264 15.43 39.71 -5.02
N PRO A 265 16.62 39.07 -4.96
CA PRO A 265 17.29 38.49 -6.13
C PRO A 265 16.47 37.44 -6.90
N ILE A 266 15.48 36.84 -6.24
CA ILE A 266 14.57 35.84 -6.81
C ILE A 266 13.76 36.42 -8.01
N PHE A 267 13.54 37.74 -8.04
CA PHE A 267 12.74 38.40 -9.09
C PHE A 267 13.57 39.03 -10.22
N GLN A 268 14.89 39.21 -10.07
CA GLN A 268 15.72 39.92 -11.06
C GLN A 268 16.25 39.05 -12.21
N SER A 269 16.10 37.72 -12.16
CA SER A 269 16.66 36.83 -13.19
C SER A 269 15.74 35.68 -13.64
N GLY A 270 14.41 35.83 -13.47
CA GLY A 270 13.44 34.81 -13.89
C GLY A 270 13.25 33.63 -12.92
N TYR A 271 13.74 33.76 -11.68
CA TYR A 271 13.67 32.73 -10.63
C TYR A 271 12.40 32.80 -9.75
N GLY A 272 11.40 33.61 -10.11
CA GLY A 272 10.14 33.73 -9.37
C GLY A 272 9.20 32.51 -9.50
N THR A 273 9.50 31.58 -10.40
CA THR A 273 8.69 30.39 -10.66
C THR A 273 9.33 29.13 -10.07
N THR A 274 8.63 28.51 -9.15
CA THR A 274 8.96 27.19 -8.59
C THR A 274 8.20 26.10 -9.36
N PHE A 275 8.80 24.91 -9.47
CA PHE A 275 8.20 23.77 -10.15
C PHE A 275 8.12 22.58 -9.18
N ASN A 276 6.95 21.95 -9.10
CA ASN A 276 6.75 20.68 -8.43
C ASN A 276 6.23 19.67 -9.45
N LYS A 277 7.05 18.64 -9.72
CA LYS A 277 6.75 17.62 -10.72
C LYS A 277 6.83 16.26 -10.10
N ASN A 278 5.85 15.44 -10.41
CA ASN A 278 5.80 14.07 -9.94
C ASN A 278 5.15 13.21 -11.01
N PHE A 279 5.98 12.47 -11.75
CA PHE A 279 5.55 11.59 -12.82
C PHE A 279 5.84 10.14 -12.42
N ARG A 280 4.80 9.43 -12.00
CA ARG A 280 4.87 8.05 -11.52
C ARG A 280 4.21 7.11 -12.49
N MET A 281 4.72 5.89 -12.53
CA MET A 281 4.05 4.78 -13.18
C MET A 281 4.10 3.54 -12.30
N SER A 282 2.94 2.90 -12.15
CA SER A 282 2.77 1.66 -11.42
C SER A 282 2.40 0.55 -12.40
N ARG A 283 3.10 -0.57 -12.34
CA ARG A 283 2.83 -1.77 -13.16
C ARG A 283 2.49 -2.91 -12.23
N ILE A 284 1.29 -3.45 -12.37
CA ILE A 284 0.74 -4.47 -11.49
C ILE A 284 0.44 -5.71 -12.31
N TYR A 285 0.91 -6.84 -11.82
CA TYR A 285 0.82 -8.15 -12.44
C TYR A 285 0.14 -9.10 -11.47
N GLY A 286 -0.77 -9.93 -11.96
CA GLY A 286 -1.43 -10.98 -11.19
C GLY A 286 -1.68 -12.17 -12.09
N ILE A 287 -1.23 -13.35 -11.67
CA ILE A 287 -1.43 -14.61 -12.39
C ILE A 287 -1.95 -15.61 -11.37
N ALA A 288 -3.15 -16.14 -11.61
CA ALA A 288 -3.69 -17.26 -10.85
C ALA A 288 -3.75 -18.47 -11.78
N TRP A 289 -3.09 -19.56 -11.38
CA TRP A 289 -2.98 -20.78 -12.17
C TRP A 289 -3.24 -22.02 -11.32
N ASN A 290 -4.40 -22.64 -11.57
CA ASN A 290 -4.72 -23.96 -11.05
C ASN A 290 -4.00 -25.05 -11.85
N LEU A 291 -2.69 -25.21 -11.66
CA LEU A 291 -1.85 -26.20 -12.36
C LEU A 291 -2.47 -27.58 -12.34
N THR A 292 -3.04 -27.99 -11.20
CA THR A 292 -3.87 -29.20 -11.05
C THR A 292 -5.04 -28.88 -10.10
N LYS A 293 -6.01 -29.79 -9.96
CA LYS A 293 -7.07 -29.69 -8.94
C LYS A 293 -6.53 -29.62 -7.50
N SER A 294 -5.29 -30.02 -7.28
CA SER A 294 -4.65 -30.04 -5.97
C SER A 294 -3.46 -29.08 -5.84
N LEU A 295 -3.05 -28.40 -6.91
CA LEU A 295 -1.93 -27.48 -6.96
C LEU A 295 -2.38 -26.15 -7.58
N GLN A 296 -2.44 -25.11 -6.75
CA GLN A 296 -2.74 -23.74 -7.15
C GLN A 296 -1.50 -22.87 -6.97
N LEU A 297 -1.22 -22.04 -7.97
CA LEU A 297 -0.18 -21.03 -7.96
C LEU A 297 -0.80 -19.65 -8.13
N ASP A 298 -0.49 -18.73 -7.23
CA ASP A 298 -0.88 -17.33 -7.29
C ASP A 298 0.39 -16.47 -7.25
N PHE A 299 0.64 -15.72 -8.32
CA PHE A 299 1.77 -14.81 -8.44
C PHE A 299 1.27 -13.38 -8.62
N ASN A 300 1.65 -12.48 -7.72
CA ASN A 300 1.33 -11.06 -7.81
C ASN A 300 2.62 -10.26 -7.76
N ALA A 301 2.77 -9.27 -8.62
CA ALA A 301 3.93 -8.38 -8.61
C ALA A 301 3.50 -6.93 -8.83
N THR A 302 4.20 -6.01 -8.17
CA THR A 302 4.03 -4.57 -8.34
C THR A 302 5.39 -3.95 -8.58
N ASN A 303 5.47 -3.12 -9.62
CA ASN A 303 6.65 -2.32 -9.92
C ASN A 303 6.24 -0.84 -9.93
N TYR A 304 6.79 -0.09 -8.98
CA TYR A 304 6.71 1.36 -8.94
C TYR A 304 7.93 1.97 -9.62
N SER A 305 7.68 2.94 -10.48
CA SER A 305 8.70 3.64 -11.24
C SER A 305 8.41 5.13 -11.30
N ILE A 306 9.46 5.92 -11.41
CA ILE A 306 9.40 7.36 -11.63
C ILE A 306 9.95 7.66 -13.03
N ILE A 307 9.23 8.50 -13.77
CA ILE A 307 9.66 9.02 -15.06
C ILE A 307 10.41 10.31 -14.75
N ASP A 308 11.74 10.27 -14.84
CA ASP A 308 12.57 11.43 -14.53
C ASP A 308 12.30 12.54 -15.57
N GLU A 309 11.98 13.75 -15.09
CA GLU A 309 11.72 14.92 -15.93
C GLU A 309 12.87 15.95 -15.79
N PRO A 310 13.31 16.62 -16.88
CA PRO A 310 14.32 17.68 -16.79
C PRO A 310 13.86 18.86 -15.93
N ASP A 311 14.80 19.66 -15.42
CA ASP A 311 14.51 20.83 -14.58
C ASP A 311 13.77 21.95 -15.35
N GLY A 312 12.99 22.76 -14.63
CA GLY A 312 12.28 23.94 -15.16
C GLY A 312 11.05 23.64 -16.03
N ARG A 313 10.56 24.58 -16.83
CA ARG A 313 9.40 24.34 -17.71
C ARG A 313 9.72 23.29 -18.80
N ILE A 314 8.73 22.46 -19.15
CA ILE A 314 8.86 21.36 -20.13
C ILE A 314 8.49 21.86 -21.54
N ASP A 315 9.46 22.46 -22.23
CA ASP A 315 9.32 22.99 -23.59
C ASP A 315 10.41 22.48 -24.53
N GLY A 316 10.12 22.50 -25.84
CA GLY A 316 11.06 22.05 -26.90
C GLY A 316 11.56 20.62 -26.67
N LEU A 317 12.88 20.45 -26.78
CA LEU A 317 13.59 19.16 -26.63
C LEU A 317 13.32 18.45 -25.30
N LYS A 318 12.97 19.17 -24.23
CA LYS A 318 12.65 18.55 -22.93
C LYS A 318 11.42 17.64 -23.00
N ARG A 319 10.48 17.91 -23.92
CA ARG A 319 9.30 17.06 -24.15
C ARG A 319 9.70 15.71 -24.72
N ASP A 320 10.68 15.69 -25.62
CA ASP A 320 11.19 14.47 -26.22
C ASP A 320 11.86 13.58 -25.16
N THR A 321 12.65 14.17 -24.25
CA THR A 321 13.24 13.45 -23.12
C THR A 321 12.18 12.83 -22.21
N VAL A 322 11.12 13.56 -21.87
CA VAL A 322 10.02 13.02 -21.04
C VAL A 322 9.32 11.85 -21.74
N TRP A 323 9.10 11.96 -23.05
CA TRP A 323 8.47 10.90 -23.84
C TRP A 323 9.37 9.66 -23.98
N GLU A 324 10.67 9.85 -24.16
CA GLU A 324 11.66 8.77 -24.17
C GLU A 324 11.70 8.05 -22.82
N ASN A 325 11.75 8.80 -21.71
CA ASN A 325 11.75 8.23 -20.37
C ASN A 325 10.44 7.46 -20.08
N LEU A 326 9.31 7.95 -20.59
CA LEU A 326 8.04 7.22 -20.50
C LEU A 326 8.06 5.92 -21.31
N LYS A 327 8.60 5.92 -22.54
CA LYS A 327 8.75 4.70 -23.37
C LYS A 327 9.68 3.67 -22.71
N ARG A 328 10.72 4.14 -22.03
CA ARG A 328 11.65 3.29 -21.24
C ARG A 328 11.05 2.82 -19.92
N LEU A 329 9.77 3.12 -19.65
CA LEU A 329 9.04 2.71 -18.47
C LEU A 329 9.60 3.30 -17.16
N GLY A 330 10.30 4.43 -17.24
CA GLY A 330 10.90 5.11 -16.11
C GLY A 330 11.98 4.30 -15.38
N ARG A 331 12.47 4.86 -14.28
CA ARG A 331 13.40 4.22 -13.35
C ARG A 331 12.62 3.55 -12.22
N THR A 332 12.81 2.25 -12.03
CA THR A 332 12.18 1.50 -10.93
C THR A 332 12.65 2.06 -9.58
N THR A 333 11.71 2.31 -8.68
CA THR A 333 11.98 2.77 -7.31
C THR A 333 11.68 1.70 -6.27
N ASP A 334 10.63 0.91 -6.50
CA ASP A 334 10.27 -0.22 -5.66
C ASP A 334 9.70 -1.32 -6.55
N TYR A 335 10.15 -2.54 -6.31
CA TYR A 335 9.62 -3.73 -6.94
C TYR A 335 9.31 -4.74 -5.84
N ASN A 336 8.09 -5.25 -5.85
CA ASN A 336 7.70 -6.33 -4.96
C ASN A 336 6.99 -7.43 -5.73
N HIS A 337 7.18 -8.67 -5.31
CA HIS A 337 6.32 -9.77 -5.74
C HIS A 337 6.05 -10.74 -4.62
N ASN A 338 4.91 -11.38 -4.74
CA ASN A 338 4.43 -12.42 -3.87
C ASN A 338 4.08 -13.66 -4.70
N LEU A 339 4.61 -14.81 -4.33
CA LEU A 339 4.27 -16.10 -4.91
C LEU A 339 3.69 -16.98 -3.80
N ASN A 340 2.44 -17.42 -3.97
CA ASN A 340 1.81 -18.42 -3.13
C ASN A 340 1.56 -19.69 -3.95
N VAL A 341 2.02 -20.82 -3.43
CA VAL A 341 1.76 -22.15 -3.97
C VAL A 341 1.01 -22.93 -2.90
N THR A 342 -0.23 -23.30 -3.20
CA THR A 342 -1.04 -24.16 -2.33
C THR A 342 -1.09 -25.56 -2.93
N TYR A 343 -0.62 -26.55 -2.18
CA TYR A 343 -0.60 -27.95 -2.58
C TYR A 343 -1.35 -28.83 -1.57
N ALA A 344 -2.51 -29.32 -1.98
CA ALA A 344 -3.21 -30.39 -1.30
C ALA A 344 -2.55 -31.73 -1.69
N VAL A 345 -1.64 -32.21 -0.85
CA VAL A 345 -0.87 -33.42 -1.16
C VAL A 345 -1.86 -34.60 -1.26
N PRO A 346 -1.94 -35.30 -2.40
CA PRO A 346 -2.92 -36.37 -2.64
C PRO A 346 -2.54 -37.68 -1.91
N ILE A 347 -2.02 -37.59 -0.69
CA ILE A 347 -1.62 -38.74 0.14
C ILE A 347 -2.84 -39.61 0.50
N ASN A 348 -4.02 -38.98 0.62
CA ASN A 348 -5.29 -39.67 0.84
C ASN A 348 -5.71 -40.60 -0.32
N LYS A 349 -5.10 -40.45 -1.50
CA LYS A 349 -5.31 -41.33 -2.65
C LYS A 349 -4.44 -42.58 -2.62
N ILE A 350 -3.42 -42.63 -1.76
CA ILE A 350 -2.61 -43.82 -1.57
C ILE A 350 -3.43 -44.84 -0.76
N PRO A 351 -3.55 -46.10 -1.24
CA PRO A 351 -4.25 -47.15 -0.50
C PRO A 351 -3.74 -47.26 0.94
N GLY A 352 -4.66 -47.28 1.90
CA GLY A 352 -4.31 -47.34 3.32
C GLY A 352 -4.07 -46.00 4.01
N LEU A 353 -3.91 -44.89 3.27
CA LEU A 353 -3.61 -43.55 3.83
C LEU A 353 -4.75 -42.52 3.70
N ASN A 354 -5.96 -42.95 3.36
CA ASN A 354 -7.14 -42.06 3.25
C ASN A 354 -7.57 -41.37 4.57
N TRP A 355 -6.93 -41.71 5.69
CA TRP A 355 -7.11 -41.07 7.00
C TRP A 355 -6.19 -39.85 7.21
N ILE A 356 -5.27 -39.59 6.26
CA ILE A 356 -4.32 -38.49 6.30
C ILE A 356 -4.72 -37.44 5.25
N THR A 357 -4.88 -36.19 5.66
CA THR A 357 -4.98 -35.04 4.77
C THR A 357 -3.81 -34.11 5.06
N VAL A 358 -3.06 -33.71 4.03
CA VAL A 358 -1.95 -32.76 4.18
C VAL A 358 -2.17 -31.59 3.24
N LEU A 359 -2.36 -30.40 3.81
CA LEU A 359 -2.40 -29.15 3.08
C LEU A 359 -1.09 -28.38 3.32
N THR A 360 -0.33 -28.17 2.25
CA THR A 360 0.92 -27.42 2.29
C THR A 360 0.75 -26.10 1.55
N LYS A 361 1.18 -25.00 2.16
CA LYS A 361 1.26 -23.69 1.52
C LYS A 361 2.71 -23.21 1.56
N TYR A 362 3.19 -22.73 0.42
CA TYR A 362 4.48 -22.11 0.25
C TYR A 362 4.25 -20.69 -0.24
N GLY A 363 4.45 -19.71 0.64
CA GLY A 363 4.35 -18.29 0.33
C GLY A 363 5.74 -17.65 0.31
N THR A 364 5.98 -16.76 -0.64
CA THR A 364 7.23 -15.98 -0.68
C THR A 364 6.92 -14.55 -1.00
N ASN A 365 7.74 -13.65 -0.45
CA ASN A 365 7.69 -12.24 -0.71
C ASN A 365 9.09 -11.76 -1.02
N PHE A 366 9.27 -11.08 -2.14
CA PHE A 366 10.51 -10.42 -2.51
C PHE A 366 10.25 -8.94 -2.65
N ASN A 367 11.18 -8.13 -2.17
CA ASN A 367 11.16 -6.69 -2.36
C ASN A 367 12.56 -6.20 -2.73
N TRP A 368 12.62 -5.31 -3.71
CA TRP A 368 13.78 -4.53 -4.07
C TRP A 368 13.37 -3.06 -3.99
N GLN A 369 14.17 -2.24 -3.32
CA GLN A 369 13.90 -0.82 -3.17
C GLN A 369 15.17 -0.04 -3.48
N THR A 370 15.04 1.02 -4.28
CA THR A 370 16.17 1.87 -4.67
C THR A 370 16.64 2.76 -3.53
N GLU A 371 17.91 3.17 -3.57
CA GLU A 371 18.43 4.18 -2.64
C GLU A 371 17.74 5.54 -2.80
N PRO A 372 17.75 6.40 -1.77
CA PRO A 372 17.20 7.75 -1.86
C PRO A 372 17.74 8.54 -3.05
N LEU A 373 16.89 9.36 -3.68
CA LEU A 373 17.28 10.15 -4.86
C LEU A 373 18.45 11.11 -4.57
N SER A 374 18.59 11.58 -3.32
CA SER A 374 19.68 12.45 -2.90
C SER A 374 21.05 11.77 -2.98
N THR A 375 21.14 10.48 -2.62
CA THR A 375 22.39 9.72 -2.69
C THR A 375 22.67 9.29 -4.12
N LEU A 376 21.63 8.89 -4.87
CA LEU A 376 21.76 8.54 -6.28
C LEU A 376 22.28 9.69 -7.18
N ARG A 377 22.08 10.95 -6.76
CA ARG A 377 22.55 12.15 -7.47
C ARG A 377 23.93 12.63 -7.01
N ASP A 378 24.46 12.12 -5.91
CA ASP A 378 25.77 12.51 -5.38
C ASP A 378 26.84 11.54 -5.89
N PRO A 379 27.87 11.98 -6.64
CA PRO A 379 28.93 11.09 -7.12
C PRO A 379 29.82 10.54 -5.99
N ASN A 380 29.79 11.11 -4.79
CA ASN A 380 30.64 10.71 -3.67
C ASN A 380 29.96 9.71 -2.71
N ILE A 381 28.65 9.51 -2.84
CA ILE A 381 27.86 8.66 -1.95
C ILE A 381 27.19 7.58 -2.78
N ASN A 382 27.34 6.33 -2.36
CA ASN A 382 26.67 5.20 -3.00
C ASN A 382 26.19 4.25 -1.89
N LEU A 383 24.98 4.47 -1.38
CA LEU A 383 24.47 3.63 -0.30
C LEU A 383 23.99 2.27 -0.80
N GLY A 384 23.80 2.12 -2.12
CA GLY A 384 23.22 0.94 -2.74
C GLY A 384 21.73 0.77 -2.44
N ASN A 385 21.07 -0.05 -3.25
CA ASN A 385 19.67 -0.42 -3.07
C ASN A 385 19.53 -1.42 -1.91
N THR A 386 18.30 -1.79 -1.58
CA THR A 386 18.03 -2.83 -0.57
C THR A 386 17.25 -3.97 -1.19
N VAL A 387 17.56 -5.20 -0.80
CA VAL A 387 16.78 -6.38 -1.17
C VAL A 387 16.30 -7.13 0.06
N GLN A 388 15.04 -7.54 0.03
CA GLN A 388 14.41 -8.33 1.06
C GLN A 388 13.80 -9.58 0.46
N ASN A 389 13.94 -10.69 1.18
CA ASN A 389 13.22 -11.91 0.88
C ASN A 389 12.55 -12.45 2.14
N SER A 390 11.34 -12.97 1.99
CA SER A 390 10.60 -13.67 3.03
C SER A 390 10.03 -14.97 2.46
N ARG A 391 10.07 -16.04 3.24
CA ARG A 391 9.48 -17.33 2.93
C ARG A 391 8.61 -17.80 4.08
N ASN A 392 7.37 -18.11 3.78
CA ASN A 392 6.41 -18.74 4.68
C ASN A 392 6.12 -20.16 4.18
N ILE A 393 6.41 -21.16 5.01
CA ILE A 393 6.02 -22.55 4.77
C ILE A 393 5.00 -22.91 5.84
N GLN A 394 3.79 -23.27 5.41
CA GLN A 394 2.75 -23.76 6.30
C GLN A 394 2.38 -25.20 5.90
N VAL A 395 2.44 -26.12 6.85
CA VAL A 395 2.03 -27.52 6.67
C VAL A 395 0.95 -27.82 7.70
N ASN A 396 -0.22 -28.25 7.22
CA ASN A 396 -1.36 -28.61 8.05
C ASN A 396 -1.76 -30.08 7.84
N PRO A 397 -1.11 -31.03 8.51
CA PRO A 397 -1.56 -32.42 8.55
C PRO A 397 -2.78 -32.57 9.47
N THR A 398 -3.82 -33.22 8.95
CA THR A 398 -4.97 -33.70 9.72
C THR A 398 -5.03 -35.22 9.61
N LEU A 399 -5.02 -35.89 10.75
CA LEU A 399 -5.14 -37.33 10.89
C LEU A 399 -6.52 -37.65 11.48
N ASN A 400 -7.38 -38.26 10.68
CA ASN A 400 -8.68 -38.76 11.14
C ASN A 400 -8.55 -40.24 11.51
N LEU A 401 -8.18 -40.52 12.76
CA LEU A 401 -7.90 -41.89 13.19
C LEU A 401 -9.17 -42.75 13.25
N THR A 402 -10.35 -42.14 13.33
CA THR A 402 -11.63 -42.88 13.21
C THR A 402 -11.70 -43.65 11.88
N THR A 403 -11.27 -43.03 10.78
CA THR A 403 -11.26 -43.71 9.47
C THR A 403 -10.12 -44.73 9.33
N LEU A 404 -9.01 -44.56 10.07
CA LEU A 404 -7.96 -45.57 10.19
C LEU A 404 -8.46 -46.80 10.94
N TYR A 405 -9.05 -46.61 12.13
CA TYR A 405 -9.49 -47.71 12.97
C TYR A 405 -10.60 -48.53 12.32
N ASN A 406 -11.53 -47.88 11.61
CA ASN A 406 -12.60 -48.54 10.86
C ASN A 406 -12.11 -49.47 9.73
N LYS A 407 -10.82 -49.44 9.36
CA LYS A 407 -10.23 -50.39 8.41
C LYS A 407 -9.96 -51.75 9.03
N PHE A 408 -9.73 -51.81 10.33
CA PHE A 408 -9.47 -53.05 11.03
C PHE A 408 -10.81 -53.70 11.39
N GLY A 409 -11.09 -54.88 10.80
CA GLY A 409 -12.40 -55.57 10.95
C GLY A 409 -12.83 -55.75 12.40
N PHE A 410 -11.89 -56.10 13.29
CA PHE A 410 -12.18 -56.27 14.72
C PHE A 410 -12.68 -54.99 15.43
N VAL A 411 -12.31 -53.79 14.96
CA VAL A 411 -12.83 -52.52 15.49
C VAL A 411 -14.20 -52.21 14.92
N ARG A 412 -14.39 -52.45 13.62
CA ARG A 412 -15.65 -52.20 12.90
C ARG A 412 -16.79 -53.05 13.44
N ASP A 413 -16.53 -54.35 13.66
CA ASP A 413 -17.56 -55.31 14.05
C ASP A 413 -18.04 -55.02 15.50
N ILE A 414 -17.14 -54.60 16.39
CA ILE A 414 -17.46 -54.26 17.80
C ILE A 414 -18.03 -52.84 17.96
N SER A 415 -17.74 -51.92 17.03
CA SER A 415 -18.41 -50.62 16.97
C SER A 415 -19.90 -50.76 16.63
N ASN A 416 -20.27 -51.76 15.83
CA ASN A 416 -21.64 -52.00 15.40
C ASN A 416 -22.40 -52.97 16.33
N ASP A 417 -21.70 -53.86 17.03
CA ASP A 417 -22.31 -54.73 18.05
C ASP A 417 -22.69 -53.95 19.32
N GLN A 418 -23.99 -53.80 19.55
CA GLN A 418 -24.51 -53.27 20.82
C GLN A 418 -24.36 -54.26 21.98
N GLU A 419 -24.14 -55.56 21.71
CA GLU A 419 -24.19 -56.66 22.70
C GLU A 419 -22.83 -57.27 23.08
N GLY A 420 -21.70 -56.74 22.57
CA GLY A 420 -20.36 -57.24 22.89
C GLY A 420 -19.89 -56.92 24.32
N GLY A 421 -19.47 -57.94 25.07
CA GLY A 421 -19.10 -57.87 26.49
C GLY A 421 -18.23 -56.67 26.91
N GLY A 422 -18.64 -56.00 28.01
CA GLY A 422 -18.18 -54.66 28.41
C GLY A 422 -16.66 -54.47 28.54
N ALA A 423 -15.91 -55.49 28.94
CA ALA A 423 -14.45 -55.41 29.05
C ALA A 423 -13.75 -55.28 27.68
N LYS A 424 -14.16 -56.06 26.67
CA LYS A 424 -13.56 -55.97 25.32
C LYS A 424 -13.83 -54.62 24.67
N LYS A 425 -15.05 -54.09 24.85
CA LYS A 425 -15.46 -52.77 24.37
C LYS A 425 -14.67 -51.64 25.02
N PHE A 426 -14.39 -51.75 26.32
CA PHE A 426 -13.58 -50.79 27.06
C PHE A 426 -12.13 -50.73 26.53
N PHE A 427 -11.45 -51.87 26.37
CA PHE A 427 -10.07 -51.90 25.86
C PHE A 427 -9.95 -51.39 24.42
N ILE A 428 -10.93 -51.68 23.55
CA ILE A 428 -10.94 -51.17 22.18
C ILE A 428 -11.22 -49.67 22.14
N ASN A 429 -12.11 -49.15 23.00
CA ASN A 429 -12.32 -47.71 23.13
C ASN A 429 -11.07 -46.99 23.65
N LEU A 430 -10.32 -47.62 24.56
CA LEU A 430 -9.04 -47.08 25.04
C LEU A 430 -7.98 -47.06 23.92
N LEU A 431 -7.86 -48.14 23.14
CA LEU A 431 -6.95 -48.21 21.99
C LEU A 431 -7.34 -47.24 20.86
N THR A 432 -8.63 -47.01 20.66
CA THR A 432 -9.19 -46.09 19.64
C THR A 432 -9.58 -44.73 20.22
N SER A 433 -9.02 -44.40 21.39
CA SER A 433 -9.37 -43.20 22.15
C SER A 433 -9.01 -41.93 21.38
N ILE A 434 -7.86 -41.91 20.70
CA ILE A 434 -7.44 -40.76 19.89
C ILE A 434 -8.28 -40.74 18.62
N LYS A 435 -9.18 -39.76 18.48
CA LYS A 435 -10.09 -39.66 17.33
C LYS A 435 -9.48 -38.86 16.19
N ASN A 436 -8.94 -37.69 16.51
CA ASN A 436 -8.39 -36.75 15.53
C ASN A 436 -7.10 -36.12 16.05
N VAL A 437 -6.12 -35.96 15.15
CA VAL A 437 -4.90 -35.20 15.42
C VAL A 437 -4.75 -34.14 14.35
N ASN A 438 -4.69 -32.88 14.75
CA ASN A 438 -4.44 -31.74 13.88
C ASN A 438 -3.08 -31.15 14.23
N VAL A 439 -2.23 -31.02 13.22
CA VAL A 439 -0.93 -30.36 13.33
C VAL A 439 -0.96 -29.12 12.46
N ASN A 440 -0.49 -28.01 13.00
CA ASN A 440 -0.24 -26.77 12.28
C ASN A 440 1.22 -26.41 12.51
N TYR A 441 2.01 -26.42 11.44
CA TYR A 441 3.39 -25.98 11.46
C TYR A 441 3.55 -24.82 10.50
N VAL A 442 4.01 -23.68 11.00
CA VAL A 442 4.29 -22.48 10.22
C VAL A 442 5.74 -22.09 10.48
N GLN A 443 6.54 -22.00 9.42
CA GLN A 443 7.88 -21.44 9.46
C GLN A 443 7.93 -20.21 8.56
N THR A 444 8.23 -19.05 9.14
CA THR A 444 8.53 -17.83 8.41
C THR A 444 10.01 -17.50 8.57
N LYS A 445 10.71 -17.36 7.45
CA LYS A 445 12.10 -16.91 7.42
C LYS A 445 12.20 -15.65 6.57
N GLY A 446 13.12 -14.76 6.92
CA GLY A 446 13.31 -13.52 6.18
C GLY A 446 14.77 -13.07 6.20
N ILE A 447 15.21 -12.48 5.10
CA ILE A 447 16.52 -11.87 4.93
C ILE A 447 16.32 -10.45 4.43
N PHE A 448 17.01 -9.49 5.02
CA PHE A 448 17.14 -8.12 4.54
C PHE A 448 18.63 -7.81 4.34
N LEU A 449 18.99 -7.46 3.10
CA LEU A 449 20.34 -7.11 2.69
C LEU A 449 20.35 -5.67 2.16
N PRO A 450 20.95 -4.74 2.89
CA PRO A 450 21.17 -3.39 2.40
C PRO A 450 22.50 -3.27 1.63
N GLY A 451 22.70 -2.17 0.90
CA GLY A 451 23.94 -1.94 0.16
C GLY A 451 24.01 -2.64 -1.19
N TYR A 452 22.89 -3.16 -1.71
CA TYR A 452 22.80 -3.95 -2.92
C TYR A 452 22.85 -3.09 -4.20
N LEU A 453 23.92 -3.18 -4.97
CA LEU A 453 24.14 -2.39 -6.18
C LEU A 453 23.26 -2.77 -7.40
N PRO A 454 22.97 -4.07 -7.67
CA PRO A 454 22.22 -4.43 -8.87
C PRO A 454 20.81 -3.85 -8.89
N LYS A 455 20.31 -3.62 -10.11
CA LYS A 455 18.95 -3.14 -10.36
C LYS A 455 17.97 -4.30 -10.43
N THR A 456 16.68 -4.00 -10.56
CA THR A 456 15.64 -5.00 -10.75
C THR A 456 14.89 -4.77 -12.05
N SER A 457 14.56 -5.85 -12.73
CA SER A 457 13.80 -5.87 -13.98
C SER A 457 12.63 -6.86 -13.86
N TYR A 458 12.63 -7.94 -14.65
CA TYR A 458 11.58 -8.96 -14.63
C TYR A 458 11.76 -9.91 -13.45
N PHE A 459 10.67 -10.27 -12.77
CA PHE A 459 10.64 -11.24 -11.66
C PHE A 459 11.62 -10.93 -10.50
N GLY A 460 12.02 -9.68 -10.35
CA GLY A 460 12.94 -9.26 -9.29
C GLY A 460 14.42 -9.46 -9.62
N ILE A 461 14.74 -9.79 -10.87
CA ILE A 461 16.09 -10.14 -11.31
C ILE A 461 16.66 -9.03 -12.19
N ASP A 462 17.95 -8.77 -12.00
CA ASP A 462 18.72 -7.91 -12.88
C ASP A 462 19.04 -8.63 -14.22
N ASN A 463 18.79 -7.97 -15.34
CA ASN A 463 19.01 -8.55 -16.66
C ASN A 463 20.51 -8.76 -16.97
N VAL A 464 21.41 -7.99 -16.34
CA VAL A 464 22.85 -8.02 -16.62
C VAL A 464 23.55 -9.03 -15.71
N THR A 465 23.35 -8.90 -14.41
CA THR A 465 24.07 -9.70 -13.41
C THR A 465 23.35 -11.00 -13.03
N GLY A 466 22.06 -11.14 -13.35
CA GLY A 466 21.21 -12.24 -12.86
C GLY A 466 20.96 -12.20 -11.35
N ALA A 467 21.38 -11.12 -10.68
CA ALA A 467 21.27 -10.94 -9.24
C ALA A 467 19.82 -10.61 -8.83
N PRO A 468 19.36 -11.01 -7.63
CA PRO A 468 20.04 -11.84 -6.62
C PRO A 468 19.95 -13.36 -6.91
N GLY A 469 19.39 -13.72 -8.07
CA GLY A 469 19.10 -15.09 -8.48
C GLY A 469 17.65 -15.51 -8.19
N LEU A 470 17.12 -16.41 -9.02
CA LEU A 470 15.75 -16.96 -8.90
C LEU A 470 15.50 -17.59 -7.52
N GLY A 471 16.51 -18.26 -6.95
CA GLY A 471 16.41 -18.85 -5.63
C GLY A 471 16.04 -17.81 -4.57
N PHE A 472 16.81 -16.72 -4.47
CA PHE A 472 16.55 -15.66 -3.50
C PHE A 472 15.24 -14.93 -3.82
N ALA A 473 14.97 -14.63 -5.10
CA ALA A 473 13.72 -14.01 -5.53
C ALA A 473 12.47 -14.84 -5.15
N PHE A 474 12.57 -16.17 -5.13
CA PHE A 474 11.49 -17.09 -4.78
C PHE A 474 11.67 -17.78 -3.42
N GLY A 475 12.29 -17.11 -2.44
CA GLY A 475 12.21 -17.56 -1.04
C GLY A 475 13.40 -18.34 -0.49
N SER A 476 14.49 -18.50 -1.24
CA SER A 476 15.70 -19.15 -0.72
C SER A 476 16.25 -18.38 0.47
N GLN A 477 16.46 -19.11 1.56
CA GLN A 477 16.99 -18.56 2.82
C GLN A 477 18.47 -18.91 3.02
N ARG A 478 19.17 -19.25 1.94
CA ARG A 478 20.63 -19.36 1.96
C ARG A 478 21.21 -17.97 2.19
N ASP A 479 22.23 -17.86 3.02
CA ASP A 479 22.92 -16.60 3.23
C ASP A 479 23.46 -16.08 1.89
N ILE A 480 22.97 -14.90 1.49
CA ILE A 480 23.29 -14.25 0.22
C ILE A 480 24.57 -13.41 0.32
N ARG A 481 25.07 -13.12 1.53
CA ARG A 481 26.21 -12.21 1.72
C ARG A 481 27.46 -12.69 0.98
N GLU A 482 27.83 -13.97 1.11
CA GLU A 482 28.98 -14.54 0.40
C GLU A 482 28.82 -14.47 -1.13
N MET A 483 27.62 -14.76 -1.63
CA MET A 483 27.31 -14.66 -3.06
C MET A 483 27.39 -13.21 -3.55
N ALA A 484 26.89 -12.27 -2.77
CA ALA A 484 26.92 -10.85 -3.08
C ALA A 484 28.35 -10.30 -3.06
N LEU A 485 29.21 -10.75 -2.14
CA LEU A 485 30.64 -10.41 -2.12
C LEU A 485 31.37 -10.94 -3.35
N ASN A 486 31.22 -12.23 -3.66
CA ASN A 486 31.93 -12.87 -4.76
C ASN A 486 31.57 -12.29 -6.14
N ASN A 487 30.36 -11.74 -6.29
CA ASN A 487 29.89 -11.14 -7.52
C ASN A 487 29.92 -9.59 -7.52
N GLY A 488 30.47 -8.96 -6.47
CA GLY A 488 30.59 -7.50 -6.38
C GLY A 488 29.23 -6.76 -6.32
N TRP A 489 28.22 -7.35 -5.71
CA TRP A 489 26.87 -6.78 -5.61
C TRP A 489 26.69 -5.80 -4.45
N LEU A 490 27.71 -5.56 -3.64
CA LEU A 490 27.62 -4.73 -2.44
C LEU A 490 28.41 -3.43 -2.60
N THR A 491 27.85 -2.35 -2.11
CA THR A 491 28.54 -1.07 -2.03
C THR A 491 29.71 -1.12 -1.06
N THR A 492 30.78 -0.42 -1.39
CA THR A 492 31.95 -0.22 -0.54
C THR A 492 31.87 1.08 0.28
N ASP A 493 30.75 1.81 0.20
CA ASP A 493 30.56 3.06 0.92
C ASP A 493 30.50 2.83 2.44
N THR A 494 31.43 3.47 3.16
CA THR A 494 31.52 3.38 4.63
C THR A 494 30.37 4.08 5.37
N LEU A 495 29.62 4.95 4.68
CA LEU A 495 28.45 5.66 5.21
C LEU A 495 27.18 4.78 5.23
N GLN A 496 27.24 3.56 4.71
CA GLN A 496 26.16 2.59 4.85
C GLN A 496 26.00 2.20 6.33
N THR A 497 24.82 2.45 6.90
CA THR A 497 24.51 2.20 8.32
C THR A 497 23.37 1.22 8.56
N GLN A 498 22.62 0.83 7.52
CA GLN A 498 21.51 -0.10 7.69
C GLN A 498 22.04 -1.50 8.01
N MET A 499 21.40 -2.19 8.93
CA MET A 499 21.82 -3.52 9.37
C MET A 499 21.34 -4.61 8.40
N TYR A 500 22.18 -5.61 8.16
CA TYR A 500 21.73 -6.89 7.64
C TYR A 500 20.88 -7.58 8.71
N VAL A 501 19.73 -8.14 8.32
CA VAL A 501 18.81 -8.82 9.24
C VAL A 501 18.44 -10.19 8.69
N ASN A 502 18.45 -11.20 9.56
CA ASN A 502 17.93 -12.53 9.30
C ASN A 502 16.95 -12.94 10.41
N THR A 503 15.69 -13.18 10.03
CA THR A 503 14.61 -13.51 10.96
C THR A 503 14.14 -14.94 10.76
N LEU A 504 13.87 -15.65 11.85
CA LEU A 504 13.22 -16.95 11.90
C LEU A 504 12.06 -16.87 12.88
N ARG A 505 10.89 -17.31 12.44
CA ARG A 505 9.72 -17.56 13.27
C ARG A 505 9.22 -18.97 12.98
N GLU A 506 9.09 -19.77 14.03
CA GLU A 506 8.54 -21.11 13.97
C GLU A 506 7.39 -21.22 14.95
N ASP A 507 6.23 -21.61 14.44
CA ASP A 507 5.05 -21.88 15.23
C ASP A 507 4.62 -23.32 14.95
N PHE A 508 4.63 -24.15 15.98
CA PHE A 508 4.12 -25.51 15.96
C PHE A 508 2.96 -25.61 16.93
N GLN A 509 1.81 -26.09 16.45
CA GLN A 509 0.63 -26.36 17.24
C GLN A 509 0.13 -27.76 16.93
N LEU A 510 -0.09 -28.55 17.96
CA LEU A 510 -0.69 -29.87 17.89
C LEU A 510 -1.94 -29.87 18.75
N THR A 511 -3.06 -30.28 18.17
CA THR A 511 -4.31 -30.53 18.88
C THR A 511 -4.74 -31.96 18.66
N SER A 512 -4.87 -32.72 19.74
CA SER A 512 -5.30 -34.11 19.73
C SER A 512 -6.60 -34.24 20.52
N GLN A 513 -7.56 -34.95 19.94
CA GLN A 513 -8.85 -35.24 20.56
C GLN A 513 -8.89 -36.68 21.04
N LEU A 514 -9.06 -36.89 22.34
CA LEU A 514 -9.16 -38.20 22.97
C LEU A 514 -10.55 -38.40 23.56
N GLU A 515 -11.08 -39.60 23.38
CA GLU A 515 -12.35 -40.05 23.94
C GLU A 515 -12.16 -41.48 24.46
N PRO A 516 -11.54 -41.65 25.66
CA PRO A 516 -11.21 -42.96 26.21
C PRO A 516 -12.44 -43.74 26.70
N ILE A 517 -13.45 -43.04 27.21
CA ILE A 517 -14.76 -43.59 27.59
C ILE A 517 -15.86 -42.72 26.97
N ARG A 518 -17.06 -43.29 26.79
CA ARG A 518 -18.23 -42.51 26.33
C ARG A 518 -18.44 -41.31 27.25
N ASP A 519 -18.81 -40.19 26.65
CA ASP A 519 -19.08 -38.91 27.32
C ASP A 519 -17.88 -38.21 27.97
N LEU A 520 -16.67 -38.81 27.97
CA LEU A 520 -15.44 -38.13 28.38
C LEU A 520 -14.61 -37.71 27.17
N ARG A 521 -14.52 -36.40 26.98
CA ARG A 521 -13.79 -35.78 25.87
C ARG A 521 -12.61 -34.98 26.39
N ILE A 522 -11.40 -35.39 26.04
CA ILE A 522 -10.14 -34.74 26.43
C ILE A 522 -9.50 -34.12 25.19
N THR A 523 -9.25 -32.81 25.21
CA THR A 523 -8.50 -32.12 24.16
C THR A 523 -7.10 -31.82 24.67
N LEU A 524 -6.09 -32.48 24.11
CA LEU A 524 -4.69 -32.16 24.37
C LEU A 524 -4.22 -31.12 23.36
N ARG A 525 -3.62 -30.05 23.87
CA ARG A 525 -2.97 -29.01 23.06
C ARG A 525 -1.51 -28.95 23.42
N ALA A 526 -0.64 -28.95 22.42
CA ALA A 526 0.77 -28.67 22.58
C ALA A 526 1.14 -27.54 21.62
N ASN A 527 1.88 -26.55 22.12
CA ASN A 527 2.43 -25.47 21.31
C ASN A 527 3.94 -25.37 21.52
N ARG A 528 4.65 -24.99 20.46
CA ARG A 528 6.03 -24.53 20.51
C ARG A 528 6.15 -23.34 19.57
N ALA A 529 6.49 -22.19 20.11
CA ALA A 529 6.74 -20.97 19.36
C ALA A 529 8.17 -20.52 19.60
N GLN A 530 8.86 -20.15 18.53
CA GLN A 530 10.23 -19.66 18.59
C GLN A 530 10.40 -18.51 17.61
N THR A 531 11.02 -17.44 18.07
CA THR A 531 11.48 -16.34 17.22
C THR A 531 12.99 -16.18 17.38
N ARG A 532 13.68 -15.82 16.31
CA ARG A 532 15.11 -15.49 16.32
C ARG A 532 15.36 -14.41 15.29
N ASN A 533 15.92 -13.29 15.74
CA ASN A 533 16.29 -12.14 14.94
C ASN A 533 17.79 -11.93 15.07
N PHE A 534 18.53 -12.24 14.02
CA PHE A 534 19.94 -11.92 13.90
C PHE A 534 20.07 -10.59 13.17
N SER A 535 20.79 -9.63 13.74
CA SER A 535 21.13 -8.38 13.07
C SER A 535 22.60 -8.03 13.26
N THR A 536 23.20 -7.45 12.23
CA THR A 536 24.59 -6.98 12.27
C THR A 536 24.78 -5.85 11.28
N ASN A 537 25.67 -4.92 11.59
CA ASN A 537 26.10 -3.93 10.61
C ASN A 537 27.17 -4.58 9.73
N PHE A 538 26.72 -5.15 8.61
CA PHE A 538 27.57 -5.79 7.62
C PHE A 538 27.94 -4.79 6.53
N ARG A 539 29.15 -4.24 6.59
CA ARG A 539 29.61 -3.18 5.69
C ARG A 539 31.10 -3.31 5.38
N TYR A 540 31.54 -2.58 4.36
CA TYR A 540 32.95 -2.47 4.01
C TYR A 540 33.72 -1.63 5.05
N VAL A 541 34.84 -2.15 5.53
CA VAL A 541 35.73 -1.49 6.49
C VAL A 541 37.03 -1.15 5.78
N ALA A 542 37.27 0.14 5.54
CA ALA A 542 38.42 0.62 4.77
C ALA A 542 39.77 0.19 5.37
N THR A 543 39.90 0.12 6.69
CA THR A 543 41.13 -0.31 7.37
C THR A 543 41.47 -1.78 7.14
N ALA A 544 40.46 -2.64 7.00
CA ALA A 544 40.62 -4.08 6.76
C ALA A 544 40.53 -4.44 5.27
N SER A 545 40.20 -3.47 4.41
CA SER A 545 39.93 -3.66 2.98
C SER A 545 38.95 -4.80 2.68
N SER A 546 38.03 -5.08 3.60
CA SER A 546 37.10 -6.21 3.52
C SER A 546 35.76 -5.88 4.17
N PHE A 547 34.75 -6.73 3.93
CA PHE A 547 33.45 -6.62 4.58
C PHE A 547 33.48 -7.37 5.92
N GLU A 548 33.02 -6.71 6.98
CA GLU A 548 33.00 -7.28 8.32
C GLU A 548 31.60 -7.21 8.95
N ASN A 549 31.33 -8.14 9.86
CA ASN A 549 30.13 -8.11 10.70
C ASN A 549 30.43 -7.32 11.98
N LEU A 550 29.97 -6.07 12.04
CA LEU A 550 30.14 -5.22 13.21
C LEU A 550 28.94 -5.39 14.16
N SER A 551 29.22 -5.55 15.45
CA SER A 551 28.22 -5.61 16.53
C SER A 551 27.06 -6.57 16.26
N ALA A 552 27.37 -7.81 15.87
CA ALA A 552 26.36 -8.83 15.61
C ALA A 552 25.60 -9.21 16.88
N ILE A 553 24.27 -9.19 16.82
CA ILE A 553 23.38 -9.55 17.92
C ILE A 553 22.33 -10.55 17.45
N THR A 554 21.99 -11.51 18.31
CA THR A 554 20.84 -12.40 18.12
C THR A 554 19.88 -12.21 19.29
N THR A 555 18.62 -11.88 19.02
CA THR A 555 17.55 -11.80 20.01
C THR A 555 16.38 -12.70 19.60
N GLY A 556 15.45 -12.98 20.50
CA GLY A 556 14.27 -13.78 20.19
C GLY A 556 13.56 -14.31 21.42
N ASP A 557 12.41 -14.92 21.19
CA ASP A 557 11.54 -15.50 22.20
C ASP A 557 11.44 -17.01 22.00
N TYR A 558 11.22 -17.73 23.11
CA TYR A 558 10.96 -19.16 23.08
C TYR A 558 9.84 -19.50 24.05
N SER A 559 8.83 -20.22 23.56
CA SER A 559 7.69 -20.68 24.34
C SER A 559 7.36 -22.11 23.96
N ILE A 560 7.17 -22.97 24.97
CA ILE A 560 6.84 -24.37 24.77
C ILE A 560 5.84 -24.84 25.83
N SER A 561 4.85 -25.61 25.40
CA SER A 561 3.98 -26.37 26.29
C SER A 561 4.78 -27.40 27.07
N TYR A 562 4.59 -27.43 28.38
CA TYR A 562 5.07 -28.51 29.24
C TYR A 562 3.99 -28.87 30.26
N ILE A 563 4.02 -30.11 30.75
CA ILE A 563 3.04 -30.64 31.71
C ILE A 563 3.72 -30.74 33.08
N ALA A 564 3.23 -29.97 34.06
CA ALA A 564 3.80 -29.88 35.41
C ALA A 564 2.97 -30.61 36.48
N ILE A 565 2.03 -31.48 36.10
CA ILE A 565 1.07 -32.14 37.02
C ILE A 565 1.79 -32.88 38.15
N GLY A 566 2.92 -33.52 37.87
CA GLY A 566 3.69 -34.29 38.86
C GLY A 566 4.29 -33.47 40.01
N THR A 567 4.37 -32.14 39.89
CA THR A 567 4.85 -31.23 40.94
C THR A 567 3.80 -30.24 41.42
N ALA A 568 2.68 -30.09 40.69
CA ALA A 568 1.66 -29.08 40.95
C ALA A 568 0.94 -29.23 42.30
N PHE A 569 0.80 -30.46 42.81
CA PHE A 569 0.02 -30.77 44.02
C PHE A 569 0.87 -31.23 45.20
N LYS A 570 2.20 -31.08 45.14
CA LYS A 570 3.08 -31.66 46.16
C LYS A 570 3.03 -30.94 47.51
N GLU A 571 2.72 -29.63 47.54
CA GLU A 571 2.82 -28.83 48.77
C GLU A 571 1.79 -27.69 48.79
N ASN A 572 1.20 -27.44 49.96
CA ASN A 572 0.08 -26.49 50.15
C ASN A 572 0.35 -25.41 51.22
N ASN A 573 1.52 -25.41 51.89
CA ASN A 573 1.83 -24.50 53.01
C ASN A 573 2.90 -23.47 52.65
N ALA A 574 2.61 -22.20 52.90
CA ALA A 574 3.45 -21.04 52.57
C ALA A 574 4.56 -20.74 53.62
N SER A 575 4.75 -21.60 54.62
CA SER A 575 5.75 -21.40 55.68
C SER A 575 7.03 -22.18 55.39
N ASN A 576 8.05 -21.44 54.92
CA ASN A 576 9.47 -21.80 54.81
C ASN A 576 9.83 -22.99 53.90
N MET A 577 10.36 -22.64 52.71
CA MET A 577 11.13 -23.47 51.77
C MET A 577 10.52 -24.83 51.40
N THR A 578 9.83 -24.86 50.26
CA THR A 578 9.23 -26.09 49.73
C THR A 578 10.27 -27.14 49.34
N THR A 579 9.95 -28.43 49.47
CA THR A 579 10.83 -29.54 49.02
C THR A 579 11.13 -29.45 47.53
N LEU A 580 10.18 -28.92 46.74
CA LEU A 580 10.37 -28.62 45.32
C LEU A 580 11.46 -27.57 45.11
N TYR A 581 11.47 -26.49 45.89
CA TYR A 581 12.49 -25.45 45.81
C TYR A 581 13.86 -25.95 46.27
N ASN A 582 13.92 -26.77 47.31
CA ASN A 582 15.18 -27.39 47.74
C ASN A 582 15.76 -28.33 46.68
N ARG A 583 14.90 -29.10 45.98
CA ARG A 583 15.31 -29.91 44.83
C ARG A 583 15.78 -29.04 43.65
N PHE A 584 15.17 -27.88 43.44
CA PHE A 584 15.63 -26.91 42.46
C PHE A 584 17.04 -26.38 42.81
N ILE A 585 17.30 -26.04 44.08
CA ILE A 585 18.64 -25.62 44.52
C ILE A 585 19.67 -26.73 44.34
N SER A 586 19.37 -27.97 44.78
CA SER A 586 20.35 -29.06 44.68
C SER A 586 20.68 -29.44 43.23
N ASN A 587 19.70 -29.30 42.32
CA ASN A 587 19.93 -29.49 40.88
C ASN A 587 20.89 -28.47 40.28
N ARG A 588 21.12 -27.29 40.90
CA ARG A 588 22.09 -26.30 40.38
C ARG A 588 23.48 -26.89 40.22
N LEU A 589 23.97 -27.64 41.21
CA LEU A 589 25.29 -28.27 41.17
C LEU A 589 25.36 -29.34 40.07
N ILE A 590 24.31 -30.17 39.96
CA ILE A 590 24.22 -31.24 38.96
C ILE A 590 24.20 -30.66 37.55
N ILE A 591 23.45 -29.57 37.32
CA ILE A 591 23.39 -28.92 36.01
C ILE A 591 24.71 -28.20 35.69
N SER A 592 25.35 -27.55 36.67
CA SER A 592 26.68 -26.96 36.49
C SER A 592 27.70 -28.01 36.03
N GLN A 593 27.77 -29.16 36.70
CA GLN A 593 28.68 -30.25 36.33
C GLN A 593 28.41 -30.82 34.92
N ARG A 594 27.18 -30.70 34.41
CA ARG A 594 26.83 -31.16 33.05
C ARG A 594 27.15 -30.14 31.97
N LEU A 595 27.04 -28.84 32.29
CA LEU A 595 27.27 -27.75 31.34
C LEU A 595 28.76 -27.33 31.27
N GLY A 596 29.57 -27.74 32.25
CA GLY A 596 30.98 -27.39 32.38
C GLY A 596 31.18 -26.36 33.46
#